data_AF-A0A953UCW4-F1
#
_entry.id   AF-A0A953UCW4-F1
#
_cell.length_a   1.000
_cell.length_b   1.000
_cell.length_c   1.000
_cell.angle_alpha   90.00
_cell.angle_beta   90.00
_cell.angle_gamma   90.00
#
_symmetry.space_group_name_H-M   'P 1'
#
loop_
_entity.id
_entity.type
_entity.pdbx_description
1 polymer ?
#
loop_
_entity_poly.entity_id
_entity_poly.type
_entity_poly.pdbx_seq_one_letter_code
_entity_poly.pdbx_strand_id
1 'polypeptide(L)' 'LKDLQNGNVVLTSVGIVGTVVTINNDDTLILRVRPDNVKLQVARSAITSLVTEEKKT' A
#
# COMPACT_ATOMS: atom_id res chain seq x y z
N LEU A 1 9.73 4.85 1.11
CA LEU A 1 9.51 5.11 -0.33
C LEU A 1 8.98 6.52 -0.54
N LYS A 2 9.54 7.29 -1.48
CA LYS A 2 9.15 8.69 -1.72
C LYS A 2 7.95 8.84 -2.66
N ASP A 3 7.80 7.93 -3.64
CA ASP A 3 6.79 8.06 -4.72
C ASP A 3 5.54 7.20 -4.51
N LEU A 4 5.00 7.19 -3.28
CA LEU A 4 3.71 6.52 -3.02
C LEU A 4 2.57 7.38 -3.52
N GLN A 5 1.65 6.76 -4.26
CA GLN A 5 0.46 7.38 -4.83
C GLN A 5 -0.77 6.51 -4.60
N ASN A 6 -1.95 7.15 -4.60
CA ASN A 6 -3.21 6.42 -4.58
C ASN A 6 -3.30 5.48 -5.80
N GLY A 7 -3.82 4.28 -5.58
CA GLY A 7 -3.87 3.22 -6.58
C GLY A 7 -2.64 2.31 -6.63
N ASN A 8 -1.53 2.68 -5.99
CA ASN A 8 -0.38 1.79 -5.90
C ASN A 8 -0.71 0.53 -5.07
N VAL A 9 -0.30 -0.62 -5.58
CA VAL A 9 -0.26 -1.85 -4.79
C VAL A 9 1.07 -1.89 -4.04
N VAL A 10 1.01 -2.15 -2.74
CA VAL A 10 2.18 -2.11 -1.86
C VAL A 10 2.28 -3.37 -1.01
N LEU A 11 3.51 -3.75 -0.69
CA LEU A 11 3.83 -4.75 0.32
C LEU A 11 4.21 -4.03 1.62
N THR A 12 3.60 -4.48 2.71
CA THR A 12 3.96 -4.06 4.06
C THR A 12 4.99 -5.01 4.67
N SER A 13 5.69 -4.53 5.70
CA SER A 13 6.75 -5.27 6.40
C SER A 13 6.32 -6.63 6.98
N VAL A 14 5.03 -6.80 7.25
CA VAL A 14 4.44 -8.03 7.81
C VAL A 14 3.84 -8.95 6.74
N GLY A 15 4.05 -8.65 5.46
CA GLY A 15 3.60 -9.50 4.34
C GLY A 15 2.20 -9.18 3.81
N ILE A 16 1.52 -8.15 4.33
CA ILE A 16 0.21 -7.74 3.81
C ILE A 16 0.41 -6.99 2.49
N VAL A 17 -0.36 -7.39 1.47
CA VAL A 17 -0.45 -6.71 0.18
C VAL A 17 -1.78 -5.96 0.10
N GLY A 18 -1.72 -4.67 -0.19
CA GLY A 18 -2.91 -3.82 -0.28
C GLY A 18 -2.73 -2.70 -1.29
N THR A 19 -3.85 -2.07 -1.65
CA THR A 19 -3.87 -0.90 -2.54
C THR A 19 -3.98 0.37 -1.70
N VAL A 20 -3.12 1.35 -1.95
CA VAL A 20 -3.21 2.67 -1.31
C VAL A 20 -4.48 3.38 -1.80
N VAL A 21 -5.41 3.65 -0.89
CA VAL A 21 -6.66 4.38 -1.16
C VAL A 21 -6.55 5.84 -0.75
N THR A 22 -5.80 6.11 0.31
CA THR A 22 -5.63 7.46 0.85
C THR A 22 -4.23 7.63 1.41
N ILE A 23 -3.64 8.79 1.18
CA ILE A 23 -2.40 9.25 1.79
C ILE A 23 -2.79 10.40 2.70
N ASN A 24 -2.62 10.23 4.01
CA ASN A 24 -2.94 11.27 4.98
C ASN A 24 -1.73 12.21 5.15
N ASN A 25 -1.99 13.39 5.72
CA ASN A 25 -0.95 14.39 5.99
C ASN A 25 -0.06 14.03 7.20
N ASP A 26 -0.42 13.01 7.98
CA ASP A 26 0.21 12.59 9.23
C ASP A 26 1.10 11.35 9.07
N ASP A 27 1.73 11.17 7.90
CA ASP A 27 2.57 10.01 7.55
C ASP A 27 1.86 8.64 7.67
N THR A 28 0.53 8.63 7.65
CA THR A 28 -0.27 7.40 7.58
C THR A 28 -0.94 7.23 6.21
N LEU A 29 -1.28 5.98 5.89
CA LEU A 29 -1.90 5.57 4.64
C LEU A 29 -3.10 4.67 4.95
N ILE A 30 -4.14 4.75 4.12
CA ILE A 30 -5.24 3.79 4.16
C ILE A 30 -5.02 2.78 3.02
N LEU A 31 -4.84 1.51 3.38
CA LEU A 31 -4.75 0.40 2.45
C LEU A 31 -6.10 -0.33 2.36
N ARG A 32 -6.50 -0.68 1.14
CA ARG A 32 -7.54 -1.67 0.87
C ARG A 32 -6.90 -3.03 0.68
N VAL A 33 -7.25 -3.99 1.53
CA VAL A 33 -6.68 -5.35 1.51
C VAL A 33 -7.69 -6.32 0.89
N ARG A 34 -7.22 -7.19 -0.03
CA ARG A 34 -8.00 -8.28 -0.62
C ARG A 34 -7.84 -9.56 0.21
N PRO A 35 -8.81 -10.49 0.19
CA PRO A 35 -10.04 -10.49 -0.63
C PRO A 35 -11.20 -9.68 -0.06
N ASP A 36 -11.23 -9.45 1.26
CA ASP A 36 -12.43 -8.99 1.98
C ASP A 36 -12.66 -7.47 1.96
N ASN A 37 -11.82 -6.72 1.23
CA ASN A 37 -11.94 -5.27 1.05
C ASN A 37 -11.87 -4.46 2.36
N VAL A 38 -11.15 -4.97 3.35
CA VAL A 38 -10.94 -4.27 4.63
C VAL A 38 -10.01 -3.07 4.40
N LYS A 39 -10.35 -1.94 5.03
CA LYS A 39 -9.50 -0.75 5.08
C LYS A 39 -8.64 -0.78 6.34
N LEU A 40 -7.32 -0.75 6.16
CA LEU A 40 -6.36 -0.67 7.26
C LEU A 40 -5.59 0.65 7.18
N GLN A 41 -5.51 1.35 8.31
CA GLN A 41 -4.58 2.45 8.46
C GLN A 41 -3.21 1.91 8.86
N VAL A 42 -2.19 2.31 8.11
CA VAL A 42 -0.80 1.89 8.32
C VAL A 42 0.13 3.08 8.29
N ALA A 43 1.23 3.00 9.04
CA ALA A 43 2.29 3.99 8.93
C ALA A 43 2.98 3.87 7.56
N ARG A 44 3.34 5.00 6.95
CA ARG A 44 4.11 5.03 5.69
C ARG A 44 5.45 4.29 5.80
N SER A 45 6.05 4.32 6.99
CA SER A 45 7.28 3.58 7.30
C SER A 45 7.13 2.07 7.25
N ALA A 46 5.91 1.54 7.38
CA ALA A 46 5.65 0.10 7.32
C ALA A 46 5.64 -0.45 5.88
N ILE A 47 5.65 0.42 4.87
CA ILE A 47 5.66 0.04 3.45
C ILE A 47 7.08 -0.30 3.00
N THR A 48 7.29 -1.55 2.59
CA THR A 48 8.61 -2.05 2.17
C THR A 48 8.84 -1.91 0.68
N SER A 49 7.80 -2.09 -0.15
CA SER A 49 7.94 -1.99 -1.61
C SER A 49 6.63 -1.69 -2.32
N LEU A 50 6.75 -1.15 -3.53
CA LEU A 50 5.69 -1.14 -4.52
C LEU A 50 5.64 -2.53 -5.15
N VAL A 51 4.43 -3.09 -5.25
CA VAL A 51 4.19 -4.28 -6.07
C VAL A 51 3.94 -3.78 -7.48
N THR A 52 5.01 -3.70 -8.27
CA THR A 52 4.87 -3.57 -9.72
C THR A 52 4.37 -4.90 -10.23
N GLU A 53 3.21 -4.91 -10.89
CA GLU A 53 2.93 -6.01 -11.81
C GLU A 53 4.01 -5.93 -12.87
N GLU A 54 5.02 -6.81 -12.77
CA GLU A 54 5.87 -7.08 -13.92
C GLU A 54 4.89 -7.52 -15.02
N LYS A 55 4.67 -6.62 -15.99
CA LYS A 55 4.15 -7.04 -17.29
C LYS A 55 5.15 -8.08 -17.78
N LYS A 56 4.82 -9.36 -17.57
CA LYS A 56 5.35 -10.45 -18.37
C LYS A 56 4.91 -10.17 -19.79
N THR A 57 5.77 -9.46 -20.52
CA THR A 57 5.74 -9.36 -21.98
C THR A 57 6.49 -10.54 -22.56
#